data_AF-A0A969N8K7-F1
#
_entry.id   AF-A0A969N8K7-F1
#
_cell.length_a   1.000
_cell.length_b   1.000
_cell.length_c   1.000
_cell.angle_alpha   90.00
_cell.angle_beta   90.00
_cell.angle_gamma   90.00
#
_symmetry.space_group_name_H-M   'P 1'
#
loop_
_entity.id
_entity.type
_entity.pdbx_description
1 polymer ?
#
loop_
_entity_poly.entity_id
_entity_poly.type
_entity_poly.pdbx_seq_one_letter_code
_entity_poly.pdbx_strand_id
1 'polypeptide(L)'
;MHPTIEVRWFLSGRASAEMRRWFERGAIAPTEEGLREDWYLYSVENASLGVKLRDSNLEIKQRLHHADIQQLAQDVQGQVETWVKWEFSLDSENNDLPQFDQFDGFWVLVKKERCSKYYSLATDEIEPIETPAQAAQGCTLELTELRVWNQSWHSVGLETFGNVIQPAAISKRVMQHVFTDFKPNLKAAHSFGYPHWLQEIQRLQKTAG
;
A
#
# COMPACT_ATOMS: atom_id res chain seq x y z
N MET A 1 17.38 8.43 0.65
CA MET A 1 16.11 8.49 1.43
C MET A 1 15.26 9.57 0.81
N HIS A 2 14.17 9.19 0.15
CA HIS A 2 13.26 10.14 -0.49
C HIS A 2 11.87 9.94 0.11
N PRO A 3 11.17 11.01 0.50
CA PRO A 3 9.77 10.89 0.90
C PRO A 3 8.96 10.34 -0.27
N THR A 4 8.08 9.42 0.05
CA THR A 4 7.10 8.83 -0.86
C THR A 4 5.72 9.28 -0.43
N ILE A 5 4.81 9.35 -1.39
CA ILE A 5 3.43 9.72 -1.17
C ILE A 5 2.62 8.47 -1.40
N GLU A 6 1.78 8.16 -0.42
CA GLU A 6 0.94 6.98 -0.46
C GLU A 6 -0.51 7.40 -0.21
N VAL A 7 -1.41 6.88 -1.02
CA VAL A 7 -2.83 6.81 -0.66
C VAL A 7 -3.27 5.37 -0.85
N ARG A 8 -3.88 4.80 0.18
CA ARG A 8 -4.31 3.41 0.18
C ARG A 8 -5.67 3.29 0.79
N TRP A 9 -6.48 2.36 0.29
CA TRP A 9 -7.76 1.96 0.87
C TRP A 9 -7.71 0.49 1.26
N PHE A 10 -8.28 0.16 2.41
CA PHE A 10 -8.44 -1.22 2.87
C PHE A 10 -9.93 -1.59 2.96
N LEU A 11 -10.31 -2.66 2.29
CA LEU A 11 -11.70 -3.09 2.15
C LEU A 11 -11.82 -4.56 2.58
N SER A 12 -12.89 -4.89 3.30
CA SER A 12 -13.15 -6.24 3.76
C SER A 12 -13.53 -7.18 2.61
N GLY A 13 -13.10 -8.44 2.70
CA GLY A 13 -13.34 -9.44 1.67
C GLY A 13 -12.33 -9.38 0.52
N ARG A 14 -12.53 -10.24 -0.49
CA ARG A 14 -11.71 -10.25 -1.71
C ARG A 14 -12.12 -9.12 -2.64
N ALA A 15 -11.18 -8.65 -3.47
CA ALA A 15 -11.49 -7.70 -4.52
C ALA A 15 -12.55 -8.29 -5.48
N SER A 16 -13.53 -7.47 -5.85
CA SER A 16 -14.61 -7.86 -6.75
C SER A 16 -14.07 -8.23 -8.14
N ALA A 17 -14.82 -9.05 -8.89
CA ALA A 17 -14.46 -9.38 -10.27
C ALA A 17 -14.38 -8.12 -11.16
N GLU A 18 -15.19 -7.11 -10.89
CA GLU A 18 -15.15 -5.84 -11.62
C GLU A 18 -13.86 -5.07 -11.35
N MET A 19 -13.43 -4.99 -10.09
CA MET A 19 -12.16 -4.34 -9.71
C MET A 19 -10.96 -5.06 -10.31
N ARG A 20 -10.95 -6.39 -10.30
CA ARG A 20 -9.88 -7.19 -10.93
C ARG A 20 -9.83 -6.95 -12.43
N ARG A 21 -10.96 -7.05 -13.13
CA ARG A 21 -11.05 -6.75 -14.56
C ARG A 21 -10.62 -5.32 -14.87
N TRP A 22 -11.01 -4.35 -14.04
CA TRP A 22 -10.53 -2.97 -14.21
C TRP A 22 -9.02 -2.89 -14.09
N PHE A 23 -8.46 -3.52 -13.06
CA PHE A 23 -7.02 -3.51 -12.83
C PHE A 23 -6.25 -4.23 -13.96
N GLU A 24 -6.83 -5.24 -14.60
CA GLU A 24 -6.24 -5.94 -15.74
C GLU A 24 -6.27 -5.12 -17.04
N ARG A 25 -7.30 -4.27 -17.25
CA ARG A 25 -7.46 -3.44 -18.48
C ARG A 25 -6.36 -2.37 -18.62
N GLY A 26 -6.06 -2.00 -19.87
CA GLY A 26 -5.15 -0.89 -20.20
C GLY A 26 -4.05 -1.32 -21.16
N ALA A 27 -3.12 -0.40 -21.44
CA ALA A 27 -2.04 -0.64 -22.41
C ALA A 27 -0.96 -1.61 -21.91
N ILE A 28 -0.82 -1.77 -20.59
CA ILE A 28 0.18 -2.63 -19.95
C ILE A 28 -0.51 -3.59 -18.99
N ALA A 29 -0.10 -4.85 -19.04
CA ALA A 29 -0.54 -5.88 -18.11
C ALA A 29 0.02 -5.62 -16.70
N PRO A 30 -0.74 -5.93 -15.64
CA PRO A 30 -0.21 -5.80 -14.29
C PRO A 30 0.93 -6.80 -14.04
N THR A 31 1.93 -6.38 -13.27
CA THR A 31 3.00 -7.25 -12.78
C THR A 31 2.53 -7.99 -11.54
N GLU A 32 2.52 -9.32 -11.60
CA GLU A 32 2.23 -10.18 -10.46
C GLU A 32 3.47 -10.39 -9.60
N GLU A 33 3.33 -10.22 -8.29
CA GLU A 33 4.45 -10.22 -7.35
C GLU A 33 4.52 -11.46 -6.44
N GLY A 34 3.66 -12.45 -6.71
CA GLY A 34 3.55 -13.71 -5.96
C GLY A 34 2.98 -13.55 -4.55
N LEU A 35 2.78 -14.70 -3.88
CA LEU A 35 2.40 -14.74 -2.47
C LEU A 35 3.60 -14.35 -1.60
N ARG A 36 3.37 -13.44 -0.66
CA ARG A 36 4.37 -12.94 0.30
C ARG A 36 3.86 -13.02 1.71
N GLU A 37 4.79 -13.23 2.64
CA GLU A 37 4.55 -13.21 4.07
C GLU A 37 5.29 -12.03 4.69
N ASP A 38 4.51 -11.04 5.14
CA ASP A 38 5.02 -9.85 5.80
C ASP A 38 4.72 -9.96 7.30
N TRP A 39 5.75 -9.89 8.14
CA TRP A 39 5.59 -9.77 9.58
C TRP A 39 5.59 -8.29 9.95
N TYR A 40 4.48 -7.77 10.45
CA TYR A 40 4.36 -6.38 10.87
C TYR A 40 4.48 -6.25 12.38
N LEU A 41 5.30 -5.33 12.86
CA LEU A 41 5.27 -4.93 14.26
C LEU A 41 3.99 -4.14 14.52
N TYR A 42 3.11 -4.72 15.32
CA TYR A 42 1.88 -4.12 15.77
C TYR A 42 2.13 -3.14 16.91
N SER A 43 1.60 -1.93 16.76
CA SER A 43 1.55 -0.92 17.82
C SER A 43 0.13 -0.42 17.95
N VAL A 44 -0.43 -0.53 19.15
CA VAL A 44 -1.80 -0.03 19.46
C VAL A 44 -1.83 1.50 19.43
N GLU A 45 -0.75 2.16 19.85
CA GLU A 45 -0.74 3.60 20.13
C GLU A 45 -0.14 4.42 19.00
N ASN A 46 0.60 3.80 18.06
CA ASN A 46 1.32 4.52 17.03
C ASN A 46 1.03 3.98 15.62
N ALA A 47 0.14 4.67 14.91
CA ALA A 47 -0.12 4.42 13.49
C ALA A 47 0.81 5.18 12.53
N SER A 48 1.71 6.03 13.05
CA SER A 48 2.64 6.83 12.24
C SER A 48 3.96 6.10 11.95
N LEU A 49 4.18 4.94 12.54
CA LEU A 49 5.37 4.11 12.33
C LEU A 49 4.93 2.71 11.91
N GLY A 50 5.38 2.27 10.74
CA GLY A 50 5.26 0.89 10.28
C GLY A 50 6.61 0.22 10.31
N VAL A 51 6.71 -0.94 10.95
CA VAL A 51 7.89 -1.79 10.90
C VAL A 51 7.47 -3.14 10.36
N LYS A 52 8.23 -3.66 9.40
CA LYS A 52 7.91 -4.89 8.69
C LYS A 52 9.18 -5.70 8.44
N LEU A 53 9.13 -7.00 8.67
CA LEU A 53 10.14 -7.95 8.19
C LEU A 53 9.57 -8.80 7.04
N ARG A 54 10.36 -8.95 5.98
CA ARG A 54 10.10 -9.89 4.88
C ARG A 54 11.44 -10.46 4.39
N ASP A 55 11.57 -11.77 4.30
CA ASP A 55 12.74 -12.44 3.70
C ASP A 55 14.08 -11.80 4.14
N SER A 56 14.30 -11.70 5.45
CA SER A 56 15.48 -11.06 6.07
C SER A 56 15.67 -9.56 5.79
N ASN A 57 14.69 -8.87 5.21
CA ASN A 57 14.72 -7.42 5.00
C ASN A 57 13.77 -6.72 5.97
N LEU A 58 14.34 -5.89 6.84
CA LEU A 58 13.63 -5.02 7.76
C LEU A 58 13.32 -3.69 7.06
N GLU A 59 12.05 -3.38 6.94
CA GLU A 59 11.56 -2.09 6.43
C GLU A 59 10.98 -1.29 7.60
N ILE A 60 11.38 -0.02 7.69
CA ILE A 60 10.80 0.96 8.61
C ILE A 60 10.21 2.08 7.76
N LYS A 61 8.93 2.37 7.95
CA LYS A 61 8.21 3.50 7.34
C LYS A 61 7.75 4.46 8.43
N GLN A 62 8.16 5.72 8.39
CA GLN A 62 7.64 6.77 9.25
C GLN A 62 6.79 7.75 8.45
N ARG A 63 5.57 7.99 8.91
CA ARG A 63 4.67 9.00 8.35
C ARG A 63 5.14 10.36 8.84
N LEU A 64 5.58 11.20 7.91
CA LEU A 64 5.97 12.57 8.19
C LEU A 64 4.74 13.47 8.35
N HIS A 65 3.80 13.31 7.42
CA HIS A 65 2.57 14.09 7.37
C HIS A 65 1.44 13.22 6.84
N HIS A 66 0.22 13.54 7.23
CA HIS A 66 -0.99 13.19 6.49
C HIS A 66 -1.62 14.49 6.03
N ALA A 67 -2.00 14.58 4.77
CA ALA A 67 -2.82 15.67 4.29
C ALA A 67 -4.27 15.46 4.75
N ASP A 68 -5.05 16.54 4.71
CA ASP A 68 -6.51 16.45 4.80
C ASP A 68 -7.06 15.53 3.71
N ILE A 69 -8.23 14.96 3.96
CA ILE A 69 -8.97 14.10 3.02
C ILE A 69 -9.06 14.79 1.65
N GLN A 70 -8.60 14.11 0.60
CA GLN A 70 -8.61 14.61 -0.77
C GLN A 70 -9.70 13.93 -1.60
N GLN A 71 -10.41 14.72 -2.41
CA GLN A 71 -11.22 14.19 -3.52
C GLN A 71 -10.30 13.88 -4.70
N LEU A 72 -10.07 12.59 -4.96
CA LEU A 72 -9.06 12.12 -5.92
C LEU A 72 -9.66 11.76 -7.28
N ALA A 73 -10.89 11.25 -7.34
CA ALA A 73 -11.65 11.05 -8.58
C ALA A 73 -13.16 11.10 -8.27
N GLN A 74 -14.04 10.87 -9.23
CA GLN A 74 -15.47 10.72 -8.93
C GLN A 74 -15.66 9.53 -7.97
N ASP A 75 -16.33 9.74 -6.84
CA ASP A 75 -16.60 8.75 -5.79
C ASP A 75 -15.36 8.15 -5.07
N VAL A 76 -14.17 8.70 -5.34
CA VAL A 76 -12.89 8.31 -4.72
C VAL A 76 -12.37 9.43 -3.82
N GLN A 77 -12.38 9.20 -2.51
CA GLN A 77 -11.81 10.08 -1.49
C GLN A 77 -10.78 9.30 -0.68
N GLY A 78 -9.62 9.90 -0.40
CA GLY A 78 -8.55 9.21 0.32
C GLY A 78 -7.72 10.16 1.18
N GLN A 79 -7.04 9.58 2.16
CA GLN A 79 -6.04 10.27 2.96
C GLN A 79 -4.68 10.11 2.29
N VAL A 80 -4.12 11.23 1.84
CA VAL A 80 -2.79 11.24 1.22
C VAL A 80 -1.75 11.37 2.33
N GLU A 81 -0.86 10.40 2.42
CA GLU A 81 0.18 10.32 3.46
C GLU A 81 1.56 10.48 2.85
N THR A 82 2.43 11.20 3.54
CA THR A 82 3.85 11.31 3.20
C THR A 82 4.64 10.40 4.13
N TRP A 83 5.32 9.42 3.54
CA TRP A 83 6.12 8.44 4.25
C TRP A 83 7.59 8.59 3.90
N VAL A 84 8.45 8.35 4.86
CA VAL A 84 9.85 8.08 4.61
C VAL A 84 10.18 6.64 4.98
N LYS A 85 10.98 6.00 4.14
CA LYS A 85 11.28 4.57 4.21
C LYS A 85 12.77 4.33 4.38
N TRP A 86 13.10 3.41 5.26
CA TRP A 86 14.40 2.80 5.42
C TRP A 86 14.29 1.29 5.25
N GLU A 87 15.28 0.70 4.61
CA GLU A 87 15.37 -0.74 4.38
C GLU A 87 16.75 -1.22 4.85
N PHE A 88 16.76 -2.33 5.58
CA PHE A 88 17.96 -2.94 6.13
C PHE A 88 17.92 -4.42 5.81
N SER A 89 18.93 -4.90 5.08
CA SER A 89 19.14 -6.34 4.93
C SER A 89 19.79 -6.86 6.20
N LEU A 90 19.16 -7.86 6.81
CA LEU A 90 19.69 -8.57 7.96
C LEU A 90 20.57 -9.70 7.43
N ASP A 91 21.81 -9.77 7.89
CA ASP A 91 22.71 -10.88 7.58
C ASP A 91 22.09 -12.18 8.09
N SER A 92 21.77 -13.06 7.16
CA SER A 92 21.10 -14.34 7.43
C SER A 92 22.08 -15.51 7.51
N GLU A 93 23.40 -15.25 7.50
CA GLU A 93 24.44 -16.28 7.48
C GLU A 93 24.34 -17.27 8.65
N ASN A 94 23.72 -16.89 9.77
CA ASN A 94 23.50 -17.76 10.92
C ASN A 94 22.07 -18.28 11.08
N ASN A 95 21.14 -17.99 10.16
CA ASN A 95 19.74 -18.39 10.25
C ASN A 95 19.02 -17.92 11.55
N ASP A 96 19.59 -16.92 12.24
CA ASP A 96 19.08 -16.32 13.49
C ASP A 96 17.96 -15.30 13.22
N LEU A 97 17.11 -15.54 12.22
CA LEU A 97 15.92 -14.73 12.07
C LEU A 97 15.03 -14.92 13.30
N PRO A 98 14.44 -13.84 13.85
CA PRO A 98 13.60 -13.94 15.02
C PRO A 98 12.46 -14.93 14.78
N GLN A 99 12.35 -15.91 15.66
CA GLN A 99 11.22 -16.83 15.72
C GLN A 99 10.01 -16.04 16.23
N PHE A 100 9.16 -15.57 15.31
CA PHE A 100 8.06 -14.63 15.60
C PHE A 100 6.97 -15.19 16.51
N ASP A 101 6.84 -16.50 16.56
CA ASP A 101 5.99 -17.24 17.51
C ASP A 101 6.40 -17.01 18.97
N GLN A 102 7.63 -16.55 19.24
CA GLN A 102 8.10 -16.19 20.58
C GLN A 102 7.72 -14.76 21.01
N PHE A 103 7.26 -13.92 20.08
CA PHE A 103 6.92 -12.52 20.35
C PHE A 103 5.40 -12.35 20.47
N ASP A 104 4.87 -12.67 21.65
CA ASP A 104 3.44 -12.65 21.99
C ASP A 104 2.71 -11.38 21.50
N GLY A 105 1.94 -11.50 20.42
CA GLY A 105 0.99 -10.48 19.96
C GLY A 105 1.59 -9.18 19.39
N PHE A 106 2.92 -9.04 19.36
CA PHE A 106 3.58 -7.85 18.82
C PHE A 106 3.86 -7.97 17.32
N TRP A 107 4.09 -9.17 16.80
CA TRP A 107 4.30 -9.37 15.36
C TRP A 107 3.10 -10.05 14.73
N VAL A 108 2.55 -9.41 13.69
CA VAL A 108 1.35 -9.87 12.99
C VAL A 108 1.73 -10.31 11.60
N LEU A 109 1.49 -11.59 11.31
CA LEU A 109 1.64 -12.14 9.97
C LEU A 109 0.52 -11.64 9.06
N VAL A 110 0.89 -10.98 7.97
CA VAL A 110 0.01 -10.57 6.88
C VAL A 110 0.46 -11.27 5.62
N LYS A 111 -0.40 -12.14 5.08
CA LYS A 111 -0.17 -12.77 3.77
C LYS A 111 -0.71 -11.89 2.66
N LYS A 112 0.06 -11.72 1.58
CA LYS A 112 -0.21 -10.74 0.53
C LYS A 112 0.00 -11.32 -0.85
N GLU A 113 -0.93 -11.07 -1.75
CA GLU A 113 -0.78 -11.33 -3.18
C GLU A 113 -1.04 -9.99 -3.89
N ARG A 114 0.00 -9.43 -4.51
CA ARG A 114 -0.04 -8.08 -5.09
C ARG A 114 0.11 -8.11 -6.61
N CYS A 115 -0.71 -7.30 -7.25
CA CYS A 115 -0.57 -6.92 -8.65
C CYS A 115 -0.25 -5.42 -8.72
N SER A 116 0.70 -5.04 -9.55
CA SER A 116 1.19 -3.66 -9.65
C SER A 116 1.16 -3.15 -11.09
N LYS A 117 0.85 -1.87 -11.27
CA LYS A 117 0.98 -1.12 -12.52
C LYS A 117 1.80 0.13 -12.28
N TYR A 118 2.59 0.52 -13.26
CA TYR A 118 3.51 1.64 -13.11
C TYR A 118 3.18 2.73 -14.12
N TYR A 119 3.34 3.98 -13.69
CA TYR A 119 3.11 5.15 -14.53
C TYR A 119 4.26 6.13 -14.37
N SER A 120 4.82 6.58 -15.50
CA SER A 120 5.78 7.66 -15.57
C SER A 120 5.09 9.00 -15.34
N LEU A 121 5.81 9.88 -14.66
CA LEU A 121 5.44 11.28 -14.47
C LEU A 121 6.56 12.21 -14.97
N ALA A 122 7.35 11.75 -15.95
CA ALA A 122 8.42 12.55 -16.55
C ALA A 122 7.89 13.73 -17.38
N THR A 123 6.65 13.61 -17.88
CA THR A 123 5.94 14.62 -18.67
C THR A 123 4.66 15.08 -17.97
N ASP A 124 3.95 16.04 -18.57
CA ASP A 124 2.61 16.43 -18.11
C ASP A 124 1.57 15.33 -18.33
N GLU A 125 1.80 14.47 -19.33
CA GLU A 125 0.99 13.27 -19.58
C GLU A 125 1.37 12.12 -18.63
N ILE A 126 0.37 11.29 -18.31
CA ILE A 126 0.55 10.07 -17.53
C ILE A 126 0.73 8.92 -18.50
N GLU A 127 1.93 8.34 -18.51
CA GLU A 127 2.28 7.27 -19.43
C GLU A 127 2.48 5.96 -18.66
N PRO A 128 1.82 4.85 -19.06
CA PRO A 128 2.07 3.56 -18.43
C PRO A 128 3.48 3.07 -18.81
N ILE A 129 4.19 2.48 -17.85
CA ILE A 129 5.52 1.88 -18.03
C ILE A 129 5.55 0.44 -17.48
N GLU A 130 6.44 -0.39 -17.99
CA GLU A 130 6.55 -1.81 -17.60
C GLU A 130 7.25 -1.98 -16.26
N THR A 131 8.22 -1.11 -15.95
CA THR A 131 8.98 -1.16 -14.69
C THR A 131 9.28 0.24 -14.17
N PRO A 132 9.38 0.43 -12.83
CA PRO A 132 9.77 1.71 -12.25
C PRO A 132 11.12 2.23 -12.74
N ALA A 133 12.03 1.35 -13.16
CA ALA A 133 13.37 1.71 -13.63
C ALA A 133 13.37 2.52 -14.95
N GLN A 134 12.26 2.50 -15.70
CA GLN A 134 12.13 3.23 -16.97
C GLN A 134 11.90 4.74 -16.77
N ALA A 135 11.61 5.21 -15.55
CA ALA A 135 11.36 6.62 -15.28
C ALA A 135 12.08 7.10 -14.01
N ALA A 136 12.59 8.32 -14.04
CA ALA A 136 13.20 8.93 -12.86
C ALA A 136 12.19 9.22 -11.74
N GLN A 137 10.93 9.43 -12.10
CA GLN A 137 9.82 9.65 -11.18
C GLN A 137 8.51 9.11 -11.74
N GLY A 138 7.63 8.67 -10.85
CA GLY A 138 6.37 8.07 -11.25
C GLY A 138 5.55 7.62 -10.06
N CYS A 139 4.61 6.72 -10.33
CA CYS A 139 3.82 6.08 -9.30
C CYS A 139 3.51 4.63 -9.63
N THR A 140 3.31 3.86 -8.56
CA THR A 140 2.86 2.48 -8.60
C THR A 140 1.42 2.44 -8.14
N LEU A 141 0.53 1.95 -8.99
CA LEU A 141 -0.83 1.58 -8.62
C LEU A 141 -0.85 0.10 -8.25
N GLU A 142 -1.38 -0.23 -7.08
CA GLU A 142 -1.37 -1.57 -6.52
C GLU A 142 -2.80 -2.06 -6.26
N LEU A 143 -3.07 -3.31 -6.60
CA LEU A 143 -4.20 -4.08 -6.09
C LEU A 143 -3.64 -5.26 -5.31
N THR A 144 -3.96 -5.37 -4.02
CA THR A 144 -3.39 -6.40 -3.15
C THR A 144 -4.50 -7.17 -2.44
N GLU A 145 -4.49 -8.49 -2.57
CA GLU A 145 -5.26 -9.39 -1.70
C GLU A 145 -4.49 -9.64 -0.41
N LEU A 146 -5.19 -9.58 0.72
CA LEU A 146 -4.62 -9.58 2.06
C LEU A 146 -5.31 -10.66 2.91
N ARG A 147 -4.52 -11.38 3.71
CA ARG A 147 -5.04 -12.28 4.74
C ARG A 147 -4.31 -12.05 6.05
N VAL A 148 -5.09 -11.79 7.11
CA VAL A 148 -4.59 -11.55 8.46
C VAL A 148 -5.61 -12.09 9.46
N TRP A 149 -5.16 -12.84 10.46
CA TRP A 149 -6.04 -13.46 11.49
C TRP A 149 -7.29 -14.15 10.92
N ASN A 150 -7.12 -14.97 9.89
CA ASN A 150 -8.21 -15.67 9.16
C ASN A 150 -9.26 -14.77 8.49
N GLN A 151 -9.03 -13.45 8.42
CA GLN A 151 -9.88 -12.52 7.68
C GLN A 151 -9.29 -12.23 6.30
N SER A 152 -10.15 -12.16 5.30
CA SER A 152 -9.78 -11.73 3.95
C SER A 152 -10.05 -10.24 3.79
N TRP A 153 -9.10 -9.54 3.20
CA TRP A 153 -9.17 -8.12 2.89
C TRP A 153 -8.56 -7.89 1.51
N HIS A 154 -8.81 -6.73 0.92
CA HIS A 154 -8.04 -6.25 -0.22
C HIS A 154 -7.70 -4.78 -0.03
N SER A 155 -6.64 -4.34 -0.70
CA SER A 155 -6.28 -2.94 -0.75
C SER A 155 -6.05 -2.46 -2.18
N VAL A 156 -6.43 -1.21 -2.41
CA VAL A 156 -6.03 -0.44 -3.60
C VAL A 156 -5.06 0.64 -3.10
N GLY A 157 -3.88 0.76 -3.70
CA GLY A 157 -2.87 1.71 -3.28
C GLY A 157 -2.27 2.47 -4.45
N LEU A 158 -1.85 3.70 -4.20
CA LEU A 158 -0.99 4.46 -5.09
C LEU A 158 0.23 4.92 -4.28
N GLU A 159 1.44 4.57 -4.70
CA GLU A 159 2.69 4.99 -4.07
C GLU A 159 3.61 5.67 -5.10
N THR A 160 4.08 6.89 -4.82
CA THR A 160 5.02 7.58 -5.71
C THR A 160 6.44 7.06 -5.54
N PHE A 161 7.21 7.03 -6.62
CA PHE A 161 8.66 6.81 -6.59
C PHE A 161 9.41 7.95 -7.30
N GLY A 162 10.70 8.08 -6.98
CA GLY A 162 11.53 9.19 -7.46
C GLY A 162 11.28 10.50 -6.69
N ASN A 163 11.82 11.60 -7.21
CA ASN A 163 11.73 12.92 -6.56
C ASN A 163 10.51 13.71 -7.05
N VAL A 164 9.34 13.30 -6.61
CA VAL A 164 8.06 13.90 -7.06
C VAL A 164 7.81 15.26 -6.41
N ILE A 165 7.71 16.31 -7.22
CA ILE A 165 7.35 17.67 -6.81
C ILE A 165 5.83 17.82 -6.85
N GLN A 166 5.22 18.40 -5.80
CA GLN A 166 3.75 18.52 -5.61
C GLN A 166 2.96 17.19 -5.52
N PRO A 167 3.31 16.33 -4.56
CA PRO A 167 2.61 15.11 -4.14
C PRO A 167 1.08 14.99 -4.35
N ALA A 168 0.31 15.93 -3.80
CA ALA A 168 -1.14 15.84 -3.73
C ALA A 168 -1.79 16.07 -5.11
N ALA A 169 -1.26 17.02 -5.88
CA ALA A 169 -1.72 17.29 -7.24
C ALA A 169 -1.51 16.08 -8.15
N ILE A 170 -0.36 15.42 -8.01
CA ILE A 170 -0.01 14.22 -8.77
C ILE A 170 -0.88 13.04 -8.40
N SER A 171 -1.09 12.80 -7.10
CA SER A 171 -1.98 11.72 -6.65
C SER A 171 -3.38 11.89 -7.23
N LYS A 172 -3.91 13.11 -7.21
CA LYS A 172 -5.21 13.43 -7.84
C LYS A 172 -5.19 13.18 -9.35
N ARG A 173 -4.17 13.69 -10.07
CA ARG A 173 -4.06 13.55 -11.52
C ARG A 173 -4.04 12.08 -11.96
N VAL A 174 -3.24 11.25 -11.27
CA VAL A 174 -3.15 9.82 -11.56
C VAL A 174 -4.47 9.12 -11.24
N MET A 175 -5.07 9.41 -10.10
CA MET A 175 -6.34 8.78 -9.72
C MET A 175 -7.47 9.14 -10.67
N GLN A 176 -7.55 10.39 -11.14
CA GLN A 176 -8.49 10.78 -12.19
C GLN A 176 -8.25 9.99 -13.48
N HIS A 177 -6.99 9.84 -13.89
CA HIS A 177 -6.63 9.08 -15.09
C HIS A 177 -7.05 7.60 -14.98
N VAL A 178 -6.67 6.90 -13.92
CA VAL A 178 -6.91 5.45 -13.80
C VAL A 178 -8.37 5.09 -13.50
N PHE A 179 -9.15 6.01 -12.92
CA PHE A 179 -10.57 5.83 -12.64
C PHE A 179 -11.50 6.52 -13.65
N THR A 180 -11.01 6.86 -14.84
CA THR A 180 -11.83 7.49 -15.89
C THR A 180 -13.05 6.62 -16.25
N ASP A 181 -12.83 5.32 -16.46
CA ASP A 181 -13.85 4.36 -16.93
C ASP A 181 -14.29 3.35 -15.86
N PHE A 182 -13.95 3.60 -14.60
CA PHE A 182 -14.32 2.73 -13.48
C PHE A 182 -14.51 3.58 -12.23
N LYS A 183 -15.66 3.42 -11.57
CA LYS A 183 -16.06 4.24 -10.43
C LYS A 183 -16.13 3.38 -9.18
N PRO A 184 -14.99 3.01 -8.57
CA PRO A 184 -15.03 2.28 -7.33
C PRO A 184 -15.49 3.20 -6.21
N ASN A 185 -16.22 2.64 -5.26
CA ASN A 185 -16.64 3.37 -4.08
C ASN A 185 -15.52 3.36 -3.03
N LEU A 186 -14.52 4.23 -3.19
CA LEU A 186 -13.37 4.32 -2.28
C LEU A 186 -13.55 5.54 -1.35
N LYS A 187 -13.80 5.28 -0.07
CA LYS A 187 -14.09 6.33 0.93
C LYS A 187 -12.88 6.61 1.80
N ALA A 188 -12.76 7.86 2.25
CA ALA A 188 -11.68 8.28 3.13
C ALA A 188 -11.66 7.53 4.47
N ALA A 189 -12.83 7.10 4.97
CA ALA A 189 -12.96 6.29 6.19
C ALA A 189 -12.25 4.92 6.11
N HIS A 190 -11.89 4.48 4.90
CA HIS A 190 -11.15 3.25 4.66
C HIS A 190 -9.72 3.52 4.19
N SER A 191 -9.27 4.78 4.22
CA SER A 191 -8.03 5.23 3.62
C SER A 191 -6.98 5.59 4.66
N PHE A 192 -5.94 4.78 4.75
CA PHE A 192 -4.86 4.90 5.72
C PHE A 192 -3.74 3.90 5.38
N GLY A 193 -2.59 3.98 6.05
CA GLY A 193 -1.49 3.02 5.95
C GLY A 193 -1.71 1.71 6.73
N TYR A 194 -0.84 0.73 6.50
CA TYR A 194 -0.88 -0.59 7.18
C TYR A 194 -0.92 -0.53 8.72
N PRO A 195 -0.15 0.34 9.41
CA PRO A 195 -0.19 0.40 10.88
C PRO A 195 -1.58 0.73 11.42
N HIS A 196 -2.27 1.71 10.81
CA HIS A 196 -3.64 2.06 11.19
C HIS A 196 -4.61 0.93 10.84
N TRP A 197 -4.48 0.34 9.66
CA TRP A 197 -5.31 -0.80 9.26
C TRP A 197 -5.27 -1.95 10.27
N LEU A 198 -4.08 -2.32 10.75
CA LEU A 198 -3.90 -3.37 11.76
C LEU A 198 -4.58 -3.00 13.09
N GLN A 199 -4.56 -1.73 13.49
CA GLN A 199 -5.30 -1.25 14.67
C GLN A 199 -6.80 -1.41 14.50
N GLU A 200 -7.36 -1.04 13.34
CA GLU A 200 -8.79 -1.16 13.05
C GLU A 200 -9.26 -2.61 13.08
N ILE A 201 -8.53 -3.53 12.45
CA ILE A 201 -8.92 -4.95 12.46
C ILE A 201 -8.84 -5.52 13.87
N GLN A 202 -7.80 -5.19 14.64
CA GLN A 202 -7.68 -5.67 16.01
C GLN A 202 -8.85 -5.18 16.89
N ARG A 203 -9.30 -3.94 16.68
CA ARG A 203 -10.48 -3.38 17.37
C ARG A 203 -11.76 -4.13 17.00
N LEU A 204 -11.95 -4.44 15.73
CA LEU A 204 -13.11 -5.22 15.25
C LEU A 204 -13.15 -6.61 15.87
N GLN A 205 -12.00 -7.27 16.04
CA GLN A 205 -11.93 -8.58 16.70
C GLN A 205 -12.37 -8.53 18.17
N LYS A 206 -11.92 -7.52 18.92
CA LYS A 206 -12.29 -7.35 20.34
C LYS A 206 -13.77 -7.02 20.56
N THR A 207 -14.45 -6.49 19.55
CA THR A 207 -15.88 -6.13 19.64
C THR A 207 -16.81 -7.29 19.25
N ALA A 208 -16.26 -8.33 18.62
CA ALA A 208 -17.00 -9.48 18.12
C ALA A 208 -16.96 -10.73 19.05
N GLY A 209 -16.19 -10.69 20.12
CA GLY A 209 -16.10 -11.73 21.16
C GLY A 209 -16.63 -11.24 22.49
#